data_AF-A0A2V9WKV4-F1
#
_entry.id   AF-A0A2V9WKV4-F1
#
_cell.length_a   1.000
_cell.length_b   1.000
_cell.length_c   1.000
_cell.angle_alpha   90.00
_cell.angle_beta   90.00
_cell.angle_gamma   90.00
#
_symmetry.space_group_name_H-M   'P 1'
#
loop_
_entity.id
_entity.type
_entity.pdbx_description
1 polymer ?
#
loop_
_entity_poly.entity_id
_entity_poly.type
_entity_poly.pdbx_seq_one_letter_code
_entity_poly.pdbx_strand_id
1 'polypeptide(L)'
;MPHYFALQALAIRENTVYIHGTPSFPKSETQIYLDIEGLPDNESYYLIGALVVSEGKESFHSFWADDKSEELARFSEFVESVSQLSDFRILHFGAYDTVAMKRMRARLPEFLHTKVDRILERATNVLSVIHQHIYFPLYSNGLKDIGRFLGFEWTSNNATGLEAIVWRNIWNTAKAADIKTQLLQYNQDDCRALKHVVESIGRLVTSNVHSTSQLPRLARRDWRSAGCAAETHASRQYFDHDEHLRRSLHESEAQSQHVRRAAPAPSRSHQINKDRLVDGLDSYFRKLAGAFRTRIENANSS
;
A
#
# COMPACT_ATOMS: atom_id res chain seq x y z
N MET A 1 12.79 6.10 16.78
CA MET A 1 14.26 5.87 16.73
C MET A 1 14.82 6.64 15.55
N PRO A 2 16.01 7.27 15.66
CA PRO A 2 16.63 7.98 14.54
C PRO A 2 17.16 6.99 13.47
N HIS A 3 17.12 7.40 12.20
CA HIS A 3 17.74 6.68 11.08
C HIS A 3 19.24 7.03 11.02
N TYR A 4 20.10 6.02 10.89
CA TYR A 4 21.55 6.21 10.94
C TYR A 4 22.18 6.30 9.53
N PHE A 5 22.40 7.51 9.02
CA PHE A 5 23.02 7.73 7.70
C PHE A 5 24.40 7.09 7.54
N ALA A 6 25.17 6.98 8.62
CA ALA A 6 26.47 6.28 8.59
C ALA A 6 26.31 4.78 8.30
N LEU A 7 25.26 4.13 8.82
CA LEU A 7 24.96 2.73 8.51
C LEU A 7 24.46 2.58 7.06
N GLN A 8 23.66 3.54 6.58
CA GLN A 8 23.22 3.55 5.18
C GLN A 8 24.42 3.69 4.22
N ALA A 9 25.34 4.62 4.48
CA ALA A 9 26.55 4.78 3.68
C ALA A 9 27.43 3.53 3.70
N LEU A 10 27.52 2.86 4.86
CA LEU A 10 28.23 1.60 5.01
C LEU A 10 27.57 0.47 4.20
N ALA A 11 26.23 0.36 4.24
CA ALA A 11 25.44 -0.58 3.44
C ALA A 11 25.79 -0.46 1.97
N ILE A 12 25.72 0.76 1.43
CA ILE A 12 26.03 1.04 0.02
C ILE A 12 27.49 0.70 -0.31
N ARG A 13 28.44 1.15 0.52
CA ARG A 13 29.88 0.94 0.28
C ARG A 13 30.26 -0.54 0.28
N GLU A 14 29.71 -1.32 1.21
CA GLU A 14 30.05 -2.74 1.40
C GLU A 14 29.10 -3.68 0.66
N ASN A 15 28.12 -3.14 -0.07
CA ASN A 15 27.05 -3.89 -0.73
C ASN A 15 26.41 -4.96 0.18
N THR A 16 26.13 -4.57 1.43
CA THR A 16 25.72 -5.48 2.50
C THR A 16 24.48 -4.93 3.21
N VAL A 17 23.52 -5.80 3.54
CA VAL A 17 22.37 -5.42 4.36
C VAL A 17 22.76 -5.39 5.84
N TYR A 18 22.58 -4.25 6.50
CA TYR A 18 22.75 -4.13 7.95
C TYR A 18 21.40 -4.10 8.66
N ILE A 19 21.31 -4.80 9.78
CA ILE A 19 20.13 -4.81 10.64
C ILE A 19 20.50 -4.22 12.00
N HIS A 20 19.76 -3.19 12.41
CA HIS A 20 19.88 -2.53 13.69
C HIS A 20 18.65 -2.80 14.57
N GLY A 21 18.89 -3.26 15.79
CA GLY A 21 17.81 -3.68 16.70
C GLY A 21 17.17 -5.00 16.25
N THR A 22 15.88 -5.14 16.54
CA THR A 22 15.09 -6.35 16.25
C THR A 22 13.80 -5.92 15.55
N PRO A 23 13.84 -5.71 14.21
CA PRO A 23 12.62 -5.45 13.47
C PRO A 23 11.69 -6.64 13.60
N SER A 24 10.41 -6.36 13.84
CA SER A 24 9.36 -7.36 13.88
C SER A 24 8.11 -6.82 13.21
N PHE A 25 7.40 -7.71 12.54
CA PHE A 25 6.07 -7.45 12.01
C PHE A 25 5.05 -8.17 12.90
N PRO A 26 3.86 -7.58 13.12
CA PRO A 26 2.86 -8.23 13.93
C PRO A 26 2.39 -9.53 13.26
N LYS A 27 2.28 -10.58 14.07
CA LYS A 27 1.72 -11.87 13.65
C LYS A 27 0.21 -11.89 13.89
N SER A 28 -0.48 -12.69 13.08
CA SER A 28 -1.90 -13.01 13.20
C SER A 28 -2.19 -14.25 12.40
N GLU A 29 -3.34 -14.88 12.65
CA GLU A 29 -3.84 -16.01 11.86
C GLU A 29 -4.01 -15.63 10.38
N THR A 30 -4.52 -14.43 10.13
CA THR A 30 -4.67 -13.88 8.77
C THR A 30 -3.80 -12.65 8.58
N GLN A 31 -3.00 -12.60 7.53
CA GLN A 31 -2.26 -11.41 7.11
C GLN A 31 -2.80 -10.91 5.78
N ILE A 32 -2.92 -9.60 5.64
CA ILE A 32 -3.43 -8.95 4.43
C ILE A 32 -2.35 -7.98 3.95
N TYR A 33 -1.81 -8.23 2.78
CA TYR A 33 -0.90 -7.32 2.11
C TYR A 33 -1.72 -6.42 1.20
N LEU A 34 -1.72 -5.13 1.50
CA LEU A 34 -2.62 -4.13 0.95
C LEU A 34 -1.83 -3.14 0.08
N ASP A 35 -2.40 -2.81 -1.06
CA ASP A 35 -1.96 -1.72 -1.91
C ASP A 35 -3.19 -0.97 -2.46
N ILE A 36 -3.19 0.36 -2.37
CA ILE A 36 -4.26 1.22 -2.86
C ILE A 36 -3.75 2.08 -4.01
N GLU A 37 -4.43 1.98 -5.14
CA GLU A 37 -4.17 2.79 -6.32
C GLU A 37 -5.14 3.97 -6.41
N GLY A 38 -4.58 5.13 -6.75
CA GLY A 38 -5.35 6.36 -6.82
C GLY A 38 -4.71 7.43 -7.70
N LEU A 39 -5.48 8.49 -7.96
CA LEU A 39 -5.03 9.65 -8.71
C LEU A 39 -4.83 10.82 -7.73
N PRO A 40 -3.62 11.40 -7.63
CA PRO A 40 -3.32 12.47 -6.68
C PRO A 40 -4.21 13.71 -6.85
N ASP A 41 -4.52 14.08 -8.10
CA ASP A 41 -5.12 15.38 -8.44
C ASP A 41 -6.60 15.51 -8.04
N ASN A 42 -7.28 14.41 -7.77
CA ASN A 42 -8.73 14.40 -7.57
C ASN A 42 -9.18 13.56 -6.36
N GLU A 43 -8.23 13.16 -5.51
CA GLU A 43 -8.47 12.27 -4.35
C GLU A 43 -9.32 11.03 -4.72
N SER A 44 -9.07 10.48 -5.90
CA SER A 44 -9.70 9.25 -6.41
C SER A 44 -8.90 8.03 -5.96
N TYR A 45 -9.59 7.03 -5.44
CA TYR A 45 -9.02 5.74 -5.02
C TYR A 45 -9.75 4.64 -5.77
N TYR A 46 -9.24 4.27 -6.93
CA TYR A 46 -9.99 3.51 -7.92
C TYR A 46 -9.76 2.00 -7.85
N LEU A 47 -8.72 1.56 -7.15
CA LEU A 47 -8.43 0.14 -6.99
C LEU A 47 -7.80 -0.13 -5.63
N ILE A 48 -8.33 -1.12 -4.93
CA ILE A 48 -7.75 -1.68 -3.70
C ILE A 48 -7.38 -3.12 -3.99
N GLY A 49 -6.10 -3.45 -3.80
CA GLY A 49 -5.58 -4.81 -3.86
C GLY A 49 -5.40 -5.36 -2.46
N ALA A 50 -5.88 -6.58 -2.22
CA ALA A 50 -5.72 -7.28 -0.94
C ALA A 50 -5.29 -8.73 -1.18
N LEU A 51 -4.02 -9.03 -0.93
CA LEU A 51 -3.52 -10.40 -0.85
C LEU A 51 -3.71 -10.92 0.57
N VAL A 52 -4.67 -11.81 0.74
CA VAL A 52 -5.01 -12.44 2.02
C VAL A 52 -4.25 -13.75 2.15
N VAL A 53 -3.49 -13.89 3.23
CA VAL A 53 -2.74 -15.10 3.58
C VAL A 53 -3.25 -15.62 4.91
N SER A 54 -3.78 -16.84 4.91
CA SER A 54 -4.32 -17.51 6.09
C SER A 54 -3.98 -18.99 6.02
N GLU A 55 -3.45 -19.56 7.11
CA GLU A 55 -3.10 -21.00 7.19
C GLU A 55 -2.22 -21.51 6.02
N GLY A 56 -1.33 -20.65 5.50
CA GLY A 56 -0.45 -20.98 4.37
C GLY A 56 -1.13 -20.93 2.99
N LYS A 57 -2.41 -20.56 2.91
CA LYS A 57 -3.15 -20.39 1.66
C LYS A 57 -3.25 -18.91 1.31
N GLU A 58 -3.08 -18.60 0.03
CA GLU A 58 -3.12 -17.23 -0.49
C GLU A 58 -4.36 -17.03 -1.36
N SER A 59 -5.08 -15.91 -1.16
CA SER A 59 -6.16 -15.48 -2.03
C SER A 59 -6.05 -13.99 -2.30
N PHE A 60 -6.10 -13.60 -3.57
CA PHE A 60 -6.04 -12.20 -3.97
C PHE A 60 -7.44 -11.67 -4.30
N HIS A 61 -7.75 -10.48 -3.80
CA HIS A 61 -9.02 -9.79 -4.03
C HIS A 61 -8.73 -8.38 -4.52
N SER A 62 -9.48 -7.97 -5.54
CA SER A 62 -9.40 -6.61 -6.10
C SER A 62 -10.76 -5.94 -5.99
N PHE A 63 -10.77 -4.69 -5.53
CA PHE A 63 -11.97 -3.85 -5.43
C PHE A 63 -11.81 -2.70 -6.41
N TRP A 64 -12.24 -2.93 -7.65
CA TRP A 64 -12.08 -1.99 -8.76
C TRP A 64 -13.31 -1.09 -8.95
N ALA A 65 -13.08 0.21 -9.06
CA ALA A 65 -14.08 1.21 -9.41
C ALA A 65 -13.93 1.69 -10.86
N ASP A 66 -14.99 1.51 -11.67
CA ASP A 66 -15.00 1.95 -13.05
C ASP A 66 -15.08 3.50 -13.16
N ASP A 67 -15.60 4.15 -12.12
CA ASP A 67 -15.62 5.61 -11.96
C ASP A 67 -15.70 6.04 -10.49
N LYS A 68 -15.66 7.35 -10.25
CA LYS A 68 -15.59 7.94 -8.91
C LYS A 68 -16.83 7.64 -8.04
N SER A 69 -17.99 7.38 -8.66
CA SER A 69 -19.22 7.06 -7.94
C SER A 69 -19.20 5.66 -7.31
N GLU A 70 -18.40 4.74 -7.87
CA GLU A 70 -18.26 3.37 -7.37
C GLU A 70 -17.24 3.22 -6.24
N GLU A 71 -16.31 4.18 -6.08
CA GLU A 71 -15.20 4.09 -5.11
C GLU A 71 -15.70 3.80 -3.69
N LEU A 72 -16.76 4.49 -3.24
CA LEU A 72 -17.30 4.30 -1.88
C LEU A 72 -17.93 2.92 -1.71
N ALA A 73 -18.60 2.40 -2.74
CA ALA A 73 -19.16 1.06 -2.71
C ALA A 73 -18.04 0.02 -2.65
N ARG A 74 -17.02 0.13 -3.51
CA ARG A 74 -15.85 -0.77 -3.54
C ARG A 74 -15.04 -0.75 -2.25
N PHE A 75 -14.85 0.43 -1.66
CA PHE A 75 -14.19 0.55 -0.37
C PHE A 75 -15.05 -0.03 0.77
N SER A 76 -16.37 0.14 0.73
CA SER A 76 -17.27 -0.48 1.70
C SER A 76 -17.21 -2.02 1.62
N GLU A 77 -17.17 -2.58 0.40
CA GLU A 77 -16.99 -4.02 0.19
C GLU A 77 -15.68 -4.52 0.79
N PHE A 78 -14.58 -3.78 0.61
CA PHE A 78 -13.30 -4.09 1.24
C PHE A 78 -13.40 -4.09 2.77
N VAL A 79 -13.94 -3.02 3.36
CA VAL A 79 -14.09 -2.87 4.82
C VAL A 79 -14.94 -4.00 5.40
N GLU A 80 -16.06 -4.33 4.78
CA GLU A 80 -16.93 -5.41 5.23
C GLU A 80 -16.24 -6.76 5.12
N SER A 81 -15.53 -7.03 4.03
CA SER A 81 -14.80 -8.28 3.81
C SER A 81 -13.74 -8.52 4.89
N VAL A 82 -12.94 -7.50 5.20
CA VAL A 82 -11.92 -7.57 6.27
C VAL A 82 -12.57 -7.70 7.65
N SER A 83 -13.71 -7.03 7.87
CA SER A 83 -14.40 -7.05 9.17
C SER A 83 -14.96 -8.41 9.56
N GLN A 84 -15.11 -9.34 8.60
CA GLN A 84 -15.50 -10.72 8.88
C GLN A 84 -14.39 -11.57 9.51
N LEU A 85 -13.14 -11.08 9.49
CA LEU A 85 -11.99 -11.79 10.04
C LEU A 85 -11.87 -11.52 11.55
N SER A 86 -11.72 -12.59 12.33
CA SER A 86 -11.54 -12.55 13.79
C SER A 86 -10.17 -11.98 14.15
N ASP A 87 -9.10 -12.56 13.62
CA ASP A 87 -7.71 -12.13 13.85
C ASP A 87 -6.97 -11.86 12.53
N PHE A 88 -6.75 -10.57 12.24
CA PHE A 88 -6.07 -10.13 11.01
C PHE A 88 -5.00 -9.06 11.25
N ARG A 89 -3.96 -8.98 10.42
CA ARG A 89 -3.07 -7.82 10.37
C ARG A 89 -2.97 -7.33 8.94
N ILE A 90 -3.04 -6.02 8.77
CA ILE A 90 -2.83 -5.39 7.47
C ILE A 90 -1.39 -4.90 7.42
N LEU A 91 -0.70 -5.24 6.34
CA LEU A 91 0.62 -4.71 6.01
C LEU A 91 0.48 -3.90 4.73
N HIS A 92 1.03 -2.70 4.73
CA HIS A 92 1.02 -1.79 3.58
C HIS A 92 2.38 -1.07 3.48
N PHE A 93 2.68 -0.43 2.36
CA PHE A 93 4.02 0.12 2.11
C PHE A 93 4.00 1.64 1.92
N GLY A 94 4.41 2.36 2.96
CA GLY A 94 4.43 3.81 2.97
C GLY A 94 3.19 4.42 3.61
N ALA A 95 3.13 5.76 3.65
CA ALA A 95 2.05 6.48 4.33
C ALA A 95 0.79 6.65 3.45
N TYR A 96 0.91 6.41 2.14
CA TYR A 96 -0.15 6.67 1.17
C TYR A 96 -1.44 5.91 1.52
N ASP A 97 -1.36 4.59 1.75
CA ASP A 97 -2.53 3.76 2.03
C ASP A 97 -3.26 4.19 3.30
N THR A 98 -2.52 4.58 4.34
CA THR A 98 -3.11 5.11 5.57
C THR A 98 -3.87 6.41 5.31
N VAL A 99 -3.30 7.32 4.50
CA VAL A 99 -3.97 8.57 4.12
C VAL A 99 -5.21 8.28 3.27
N ALA A 100 -5.11 7.36 2.31
CA ALA A 100 -6.22 6.93 1.48
C ALA A 100 -7.38 6.35 2.32
N MET A 101 -7.09 5.42 3.21
CA MET A 101 -8.09 4.83 4.12
C MET A 101 -8.75 5.88 5.02
N LYS A 102 -8.00 6.83 5.57
CA LYS A 102 -8.55 7.93 6.40
C LYS A 102 -9.46 8.86 5.60
N ARG A 103 -9.08 9.20 4.36
CA ARG A 103 -9.92 10.02 3.47
C ARG A 103 -11.18 9.30 3.06
N MET A 104 -11.09 8.01 2.74
CA MET A 104 -12.26 7.19 2.42
C MET A 104 -13.18 7.04 3.62
N ARG A 105 -12.65 6.83 4.84
CA ARG A 105 -13.43 6.85 6.09
C ARG A 105 -14.29 8.09 6.22
N ALA A 106 -13.74 9.28 5.97
CA ALA A 106 -14.49 10.54 6.08
C ALA A 106 -15.64 10.68 5.07
N ARG A 107 -15.62 9.90 3.98
CA ARG A 107 -16.65 9.88 2.93
C ARG A 107 -17.68 8.75 3.13
N LEU A 108 -17.42 7.80 4.02
CA LEU A 108 -18.28 6.63 4.25
C LEU A 108 -19.42 6.92 5.24
N PRO A 109 -20.51 6.13 5.20
CA PRO A 109 -21.53 6.13 6.24
C PRO A 109 -20.96 5.86 7.64
N GLU A 110 -21.49 6.55 8.65
CA GLU A 110 -21.02 6.52 10.05
C GLU A 110 -20.92 5.09 10.62
N PHE A 111 -21.86 4.20 10.27
CA PHE A 111 -21.89 2.84 10.80
C PHE A 111 -20.67 1.98 10.39
N LEU A 112 -19.94 2.37 9.34
CA LEU A 112 -18.69 1.72 8.91
C LEU A 112 -17.45 2.31 9.58
N HIS A 113 -17.53 3.47 10.23
CA HIS A 113 -16.36 4.18 10.74
C HIS A 113 -15.57 3.34 11.75
N THR A 114 -16.27 2.68 12.69
CA THR A 114 -15.63 1.82 13.70
C THR A 114 -14.91 0.62 13.08
N LYS A 115 -15.43 0.08 11.97
CA LYS A 115 -14.78 -0.99 11.21
C LYS A 115 -13.50 -0.50 10.56
N VAL A 116 -13.54 0.68 9.94
CA VAL A 116 -12.34 1.31 9.35
C VAL A 116 -11.31 1.66 10.41
N ASP A 117 -11.73 2.15 11.58
CA ASP A 117 -10.82 2.44 12.69
C ASP A 117 -10.10 1.17 13.16
N ARG A 118 -10.83 0.05 13.31
CA ARG A 118 -10.22 -1.26 13.63
C ARG A 118 -9.23 -1.71 12.55
N ILE A 119 -9.51 -1.48 11.28
CA ILE A 119 -8.60 -1.77 10.15
C ILE A 119 -7.33 -0.93 10.29
N LEU A 120 -7.45 0.38 10.52
CA LEU A 120 -6.34 1.31 10.68
C LEU A 120 -5.47 0.98 11.90
N GLU A 121 -6.07 0.64 13.04
CA GLU A 121 -5.37 0.21 14.26
C GLU A 121 -4.58 -1.08 14.07
N ARG A 122 -5.01 -1.93 13.14
CA ARG A 122 -4.38 -3.23 12.82
C ARG A 122 -3.47 -3.16 11.60
N ALA A 123 -3.35 -1.99 10.97
CA ALA A 123 -2.47 -1.73 9.84
C ALA A 123 -1.04 -1.39 10.29
N THR A 124 -0.05 -1.93 9.59
CA THR A 124 1.37 -1.69 9.82
C THR A 124 2.02 -1.19 8.55
N ASN A 125 2.61 0.00 8.63
CA ASN A 125 3.45 0.54 7.57
C ASN A 125 4.83 -0.16 7.58
N VAL A 126 5.05 -1.05 6.62
CA VAL A 126 6.28 -1.84 6.49
C VAL A 126 7.50 -0.95 6.24
N LEU A 127 7.36 0.11 5.44
CA LEU A 127 8.44 1.06 5.16
C LEU A 127 8.95 1.71 6.45
N SER A 128 8.07 2.01 7.40
CA SER A 128 8.46 2.61 8.68
C SER A 128 9.32 1.66 9.52
N VAL A 129 9.02 0.36 9.49
CA VAL A 129 9.82 -0.67 10.18
C VAL A 129 11.18 -0.81 9.49
N ILE A 130 11.20 -0.92 8.16
CA ILE A 130 12.43 -1.01 7.37
C ILE A 130 13.32 0.20 7.63
N HIS A 131 12.80 1.41 7.46
CA HIS A 131 13.57 2.63 7.58
C HIS A 131 14.25 2.79 8.95
N GLN A 132 13.65 2.26 10.02
CA GLN A 132 14.22 2.34 11.37
C GLN A 132 15.29 1.27 11.64
N HIS A 133 15.21 0.12 10.99
CA HIS A 133 15.93 -1.08 11.42
C HIS A 133 16.81 -1.74 10.36
N ILE A 134 16.60 -1.46 9.08
CA ILE A 134 17.20 -2.22 7.99
C ILE A 134 17.80 -1.24 6.99
N TYR A 135 19.08 -1.42 6.72
CA TYR A 135 19.88 -0.60 5.82
C TYR A 135 20.26 -1.45 4.62
N PHE A 136 19.46 -1.34 3.56
CA PHE A 136 19.76 -1.98 2.28
C PHE A 136 20.90 -1.24 1.57
N PRO A 137 21.71 -1.91 0.75
CA PRO A 137 22.74 -1.27 -0.08
C PRO A 137 22.13 -0.57 -1.31
N LEU A 138 21.09 0.24 -1.08
CA LEU A 138 20.29 0.92 -2.09
C LEU A 138 20.25 2.41 -1.78
N TYR A 139 20.02 3.24 -2.81
CA TYR A 139 19.82 4.68 -2.65
C TYR A 139 18.40 5.05 -2.24
N SER A 140 17.47 4.09 -2.33
CA SER A 140 16.04 4.26 -2.06
C SER A 140 15.52 3.04 -1.29
N ASN A 141 14.57 3.29 -0.39
CA ASN A 141 13.80 2.27 0.31
C ASN A 141 12.43 2.04 -0.34
N GLY A 142 12.29 2.34 -1.64
CA GLY A 142 11.08 2.05 -2.40
C GLY A 142 10.79 0.56 -2.46
N LEU A 143 9.51 0.18 -2.51
CA LEU A 143 9.08 -1.22 -2.54
C LEU A 143 9.73 -1.99 -3.70
N LYS A 144 9.82 -1.35 -4.87
CA LYS A 144 10.45 -1.94 -6.06
C LYS A 144 11.95 -2.13 -5.93
N ASP A 145 12.64 -1.15 -5.36
CA ASP A 145 14.09 -1.24 -5.18
C ASP A 145 14.43 -2.37 -4.21
N ILE A 146 13.74 -2.41 -3.07
CA ILE A 146 13.93 -3.45 -2.05
C ILE A 146 13.48 -4.81 -2.57
N GLY A 147 12.31 -4.90 -3.21
CA GLY A 147 11.78 -6.14 -3.74
C GLY A 147 12.70 -6.76 -4.79
N ARG A 148 13.18 -5.97 -5.76
CA ARG A 148 14.15 -6.44 -6.77
C ARG A 148 15.47 -6.86 -6.13
N PHE A 149 15.98 -6.08 -5.17
CA PHE A 149 17.19 -6.45 -4.43
C PHE A 149 17.03 -7.79 -3.69
N LEU A 150 15.83 -8.08 -3.17
CA LEU A 150 15.48 -9.34 -2.53
C LEU A 150 15.05 -10.43 -3.52
N GLY A 151 15.20 -10.21 -4.83
CA GLY A 151 14.92 -11.19 -5.88
C GLY A 151 13.45 -11.35 -6.27
N PHE A 152 12.59 -10.38 -5.95
CA PHE A 152 11.22 -10.34 -6.48
C PHE A 152 11.21 -9.79 -7.91
N GLU A 153 10.49 -10.47 -8.80
CA GLU A 153 10.30 -10.07 -10.18
C GLU A 153 8.84 -9.66 -10.40
N TRP A 154 8.62 -8.43 -10.84
CA TRP A 154 7.29 -7.99 -11.28
C TRP A 154 6.99 -8.57 -12.66
N THR A 155 5.72 -8.86 -12.93
CA THR A 155 5.28 -9.33 -14.25
C THR A 155 5.62 -8.31 -15.35
N SER A 156 5.55 -7.02 -15.00
CA SER A 156 5.95 -5.92 -15.88
C SER A 156 7.22 -5.27 -15.34
N ASN A 157 8.36 -5.56 -15.99
CA ASN A 157 9.70 -5.24 -15.48
C ASN A 157 9.96 -3.75 -15.22
N ASN A 158 9.20 -2.84 -15.85
CA ASN A 158 9.44 -1.40 -15.76
C ASN A 158 8.28 -0.58 -15.21
N ALA A 159 7.15 -1.21 -14.87
CA ALA A 159 5.98 -0.50 -14.40
C ALA A 159 6.30 0.34 -13.15
N THR A 160 5.86 1.59 -13.13
CA THR A 160 6.01 2.59 -12.05
C THR A 160 4.64 3.13 -11.66
N GLY A 161 4.55 3.78 -10.48
CA GLY A 161 3.31 4.45 -10.08
C GLY A 161 2.89 5.57 -11.05
N LEU A 162 3.86 6.20 -11.74
CA LEU A 162 3.54 7.18 -12.78
C LEU A 162 2.90 6.52 -14.01
N GLU A 163 3.41 5.36 -14.45
CA GLU A 163 2.79 4.61 -15.54
C GLU A 163 1.39 4.12 -15.17
N ALA A 164 1.17 3.69 -13.92
CA ALA A 164 -0.18 3.35 -13.45
C ALA A 164 -1.16 4.53 -13.55
N ILE A 165 -0.71 5.76 -13.24
CA ILE A 165 -1.52 6.98 -13.45
C ILE A 165 -1.83 7.18 -14.94
N VAL A 166 -0.84 7.03 -15.82
CA VAL A 166 -1.03 7.14 -17.29
C VAL A 166 -2.02 6.09 -17.78
N TRP A 167 -1.85 4.83 -17.38
CA TRP A 167 -2.76 3.74 -17.73
C TRP A 167 -4.18 3.99 -17.24
N ARG A 168 -4.36 4.50 -16.01
CA ARG A 168 -5.69 4.85 -15.50
C ARG A 168 -6.33 5.95 -16.33
N ASN A 169 -5.58 6.98 -16.74
CA ASN A 169 -6.09 8.04 -17.60
C ASN A 169 -6.48 7.53 -19.00
N ILE A 170 -5.64 6.70 -19.62
CA ILE A 170 -5.98 6.07 -20.91
C ILE A 170 -7.21 5.19 -20.76
N TRP A 171 -7.30 4.40 -19.68
CA TRP A 171 -8.46 3.56 -19.41
C TRP A 171 -9.73 4.37 -19.19
N ASN A 172 -9.66 5.53 -18.52
CA ASN A 172 -10.81 6.42 -18.34
C ASN A 172 -11.40 6.90 -19.67
N THR A 173 -10.57 7.09 -20.71
CA THR A 173 -11.02 7.51 -22.04
C THR A 173 -11.42 6.33 -22.93
N ALA A 174 -10.57 5.31 -23.02
CA ALA A 174 -10.74 4.22 -23.98
C ALA A 174 -11.58 3.05 -23.43
N LYS A 175 -11.67 2.92 -22.11
CA LYS A 175 -12.30 1.78 -21.39
C LYS A 175 -11.80 0.41 -21.89
N ALA A 176 -10.56 0.36 -22.35
CA ALA A 176 -9.96 -0.83 -22.94
C ALA A 176 -9.68 -1.90 -21.87
N ALA A 177 -10.11 -3.14 -22.13
CA ALA A 177 -10.08 -4.23 -21.15
C ALA A 177 -8.65 -4.67 -20.79
N ASP A 178 -7.73 -4.62 -21.76
CA ASP A 178 -6.31 -4.90 -21.61
C ASP A 178 -5.63 -3.96 -20.59
N ILE A 179 -5.92 -2.66 -20.66
CA ILE A 179 -5.37 -1.67 -19.73
C ILE A 179 -5.91 -1.90 -18.30
N LYS A 180 -7.18 -2.28 -18.16
CA LYS A 180 -7.74 -2.66 -16.85
C LYS A 180 -7.02 -3.90 -16.29
N THR A 181 -6.84 -4.93 -17.11
CA THR A 181 -6.10 -6.13 -16.73
C THR A 181 -4.66 -5.79 -16.33
N GLN A 182 -4.00 -4.89 -17.05
CA GLN A 182 -2.65 -4.43 -16.73
C GLN A 182 -2.57 -3.71 -15.38
N LEU A 183 -3.52 -2.81 -15.08
CA LEU A 183 -3.60 -2.15 -13.77
C LEU A 183 -3.88 -3.13 -12.63
N LEU A 184 -4.78 -4.09 -12.84
CA LEU A 184 -5.06 -5.14 -11.85
C LEU A 184 -3.84 -6.02 -11.59
N GLN A 185 -3.10 -6.40 -12.64
CA GLN A 185 -1.87 -7.19 -12.50
C GLN A 185 -0.79 -6.41 -11.77
N TYR A 186 -0.62 -5.13 -12.09
CA TYR A 186 0.34 -4.25 -11.44
C TYR A 186 0.12 -4.16 -9.92
N ASN A 187 -1.12 -3.87 -9.51
CA ASN A 187 -1.51 -3.79 -8.10
C ASN A 187 -1.39 -5.15 -7.38
N GLN A 188 -1.70 -6.25 -8.07
CA GLN A 188 -1.50 -7.59 -7.55
C GLN A 188 -0.01 -7.91 -7.31
N ASP A 189 0.86 -7.49 -8.22
CA ASP A 189 2.31 -7.67 -8.07
C ASP A 189 2.86 -6.83 -6.91
N ASP A 190 2.39 -5.61 -6.70
CA ASP A 190 2.80 -4.78 -5.56
C ASP A 190 2.40 -5.41 -4.21
N CYS A 191 1.20 -6.00 -4.11
CA CYS A 191 0.79 -6.78 -2.93
C CYS A 191 1.69 -8.01 -2.70
N ARG A 192 2.06 -8.74 -3.75
CA ARG A 192 2.95 -9.91 -3.67
C ARG A 192 4.37 -9.52 -3.34
N ALA A 193 4.87 -8.43 -3.91
CA ALA A 193 6.18 -7.88 -3.59
C ALA A 193 6.26 -7.50 -2.11
N LEU A 194 5.22 -6.85 -1.60
CA LEU A 194 5.12 -6.50 -0.18
C LEU A 194 5.22 -7.73 0.72
N LYS A 195 4.47 -8.80 0.39
CA LYS A 195 4.60 -10.10 1.07
C LYS A 195 6.02 -10.64 1.02
N HIS A 196 6.62 -10.68 -0.17
CA HIS A 196 7.97 -11.19 -0.36
C HIS A 196 9.01 -10.44 0.46
N VAL A 197 8.89 -9.11 0.53
CA VAL A 197 9.76 -8.25 1.35
C VAL A 197 9.61 -8.59 2.83
N VAL A 198 8.38 -8.66 3.34
CA VAL A 198 8.08 -8.98 4.75
C VAL A 198 8.63 -10.36 5.14
N GLU A 199 8.38 -11.38 4.31
CA GLU A 199 8.87 -12.74 4.56
C GLU A 199 10.40 -12.83 4.47
N SER A 200 11.01 -12.16 3.49
CA SER A 200 12.46 -12.13 3.34
C SER A 200 13.14 -11.45 4.52
N ILE A 201 12.60 -10.33 5.00
CA ILE A 201 13.08 -9.70 6.23
C ILE A 201 12.92 -10.64 7.43
N GLY A 202 11.78 -11.33 7.55
CA GLY A 202 11.56 -12.35 8.57
C GLY A 202 12.66 -13.41 8.58
N ARG A 203 12.99 -13.97 7.41
CA ARG A 203 14.08 -14.92 7.23
C ARG A 203 15.44 -14.32 7.61
N LEU A 204 15.76 -13.12 7.12
CA LEU A 204 17.03 -12.43 7.43
C LEU A 204 17.20 -12.22 8.94
N VAL A 205 16.15 -11.83 9.64
CA VAL A 205 16.17 -11.64 11.10
C VAL A 205 16.38 -12.98 11.82
N THR A 206 15.70 -14.06 11.42
CA THR A 206 15.87 -15.38 12.03
C THR A 206 17.26 -15.99 11.77
N SER A 207 17.78 -15.86 10.55
CA SER A 207 19.12 -16.33 10.17
C SER A 207 20.23 -15.57 10.89
N ASN A 208 20.06 -14.25 11.11
CA ASN A 208 21.00 -13.41 11.85
C ASN A 208 20.93 -13.61 13.39
N VAL A 209 19.99 -14.43 13.87
CA VAL A 209 19.95 -14.92 15.26
C VAL A 209 20.70 -16.25 15.40
N HIS A 210 20.83 -17.04 14.32
CA HIS A 210 21.45 -18.37 14.33
C HIS A 210 22.88 -18.42 13.76
N SER A 211 23.35 -17.36 13.09
CA SER A 211 24.71 -17.31 12.54
C SER A 211 25.62 -16.37 13.34
N THR A 212 26.23 -16.90 14.40
CA THR A 212 27.42 -16.32 15.05
C THR A 212 28.73 -16.80 14.41
N SER A 213 28.69 -17.57 13.33
CA SER A 213 29.90 -18.02 12.65
C SER A 213 29.64 -18.34 11.18
N GLN A 214 30.28 -17.56 10.31
CA GLN A 214 30.55 -17.79 8.88
C GLN A 214 29.48 -17.34 7.87
N LEU A 215 29.58 -16.06 7.44
CA LEU A 215 29.74 -15.54 6.06
C LEU A 215 29.35 -14.02 6.00
N PRO A 216 29.87 -13.25 5.02
CA PRO A 216 30.76 -12.11 5.24
C PRO A 216 30.19 -10.95 6.10
N ARG A 217 30.95 -10.60 7.15
CA ARG A 217 30.95 -9.36 7.97
C ARG A 217 29.62 -8.60 8.15
N LEU A 218 28.64 -9.28 8.74
CA LEU A 218 27.56 -8.62 9.49
C LEU A 218 28.15 -7.94 10.74
N ALA A 219 28.38 -6.62 10.68
CA ALA A 219 28.86 -5.87 11.82
C ALA A 219 27.71 -5.54 12.78
N ARG A 220 27.55 -6.33 13.86
CA ARG A 220 26.86 -5.85 15.07
C ARG A 220 27.82 -4.92 15.82
N ARG A 221 27.49 -3.64 15.93
CA ARG A 221 28.06 -2.75 16.95
C ARG A 221 26.94 -2.20 17.81
N ASP A 222 26.98 -2.51 19.10
CA ASP A 222 26.14 -1.87 20.11
C ASP A 222 26.53 -0.40 20.20
N TRP A 223 25.69 0.48 19.64
CA TRP A 223 25.88 1.93 19.66
C TRP A 223 25.51 2.58 21.01
N ARG A 224 25.24 1.78 22.06
CA ARG A 224 24.76 2.28 23.37
C ARG A 224 25.74 3.22 24.10
N SER A 225 26.94 3.45 23.59
CA SER A 225 27.99 4.23 24.29
C SER A 225 28.46 5.51 23.59
N ALA A 226 27.85 5.95 22.49
CA ALA A 226 28.19 7.24 21.88
C ALA A 226 27.00 8.22 22.02
N GLY A 227 27.06 9.03 23.07
CA GLY A 227 26.01 9.94 23.50
C GLY A 227 25.82 11.19 22.63
N CYS A 228 24.56 11.63 22.66
CA CYS A 228 24.03 12.99 22.69
C CYS A 228 24.30 14.03 21.58
N ALA A 229 23.21 14.73 21.26
CA ALA A 229 23.05 16.00 20.55
C ALA A 229 23.08 15.97 19.01
N ALA A 230 21.90 15.80 18.41
CA ALA A 230 21.37 16.74 17.41
C ALA A 230 19.90 16.39 17.12
N GLU A 231 19.02 17.33 17.45
CA GLU A 231 17.58 17.30 17.31
C GLU A 231 17.11 17.68 15.89
N THR A 232 15.87 17.26 15.64
CA THR A 232 14.82 17.83 14.76
C THR A 232 14.95 17.83 13.22
N HIS A 233 13.81 17.45 12.61
CA HIS A 233 13.37 17.56 11.21
C HIS A 233 13.83 16.49 10.20
N ALA A 234 13.09 15.37 10.10
CA ALA A 234 13.24 14.45 8.96
C ALA A 234 11.98 13.63 8.63
N SER A 235 10.78 14.24 8.66
CA SER A 235 9.54 13.61 8.16
C SER A 235 8.89 14.38 6.99
N ARG A 236 9.55 15.41 6.45
CA ARG A 236 9.06 16.23 5.32
C ARG A 236 9.68 15.86 3.96
N GLN A 237 10.92 15.37 3.94
CA GLN A 237 11.67 15.22 2.68
C GLN A 237 11.25 14.03 1.80
N TYR A 238 10.57 13.02 2.35
CA TYR A 238 10.06 11.90 1.54
C TYR A 238 8.71 12.16 0.86
N PHE A 239 7.98 13.21 1.28
CA PHE A 239 6.83 13.72 0.53
C PHE A 239 7.29 14.62 -0.61
N ASP A 240 8.31 15.44 -0.37
CA ASP A 240 8.72 16.48 -1.32
C ASP A 240 9.34 15.92 -2.60
N HIS A 241 10.11 14.83 -2.63
CA HIS A 241 10.78 14.47 -3.88
C HIS A 241 9.81 13.97 -4.97
N ASP A 242 8.83 13.15 -4.56
CA ASP A 242 7.85 12.54 -5.48
C ASP A 242 6.62 13.44 -5.70
N GLU A 243 6.33 14.38 -4.78
CA GLU A 243 5.30 15.42 -4.96
C GLU A 243 5.85 16.64 -5.74
N HIS A 244 7.13 17.00 -5.57
CA HIS A 244 7.75 18.11 -6.30
C HIS A 244 8.02 17.76 -7.77
N LEU A 245 8.39 16.50 -8.07
CA LEU A 245 8.42 16.00 -9.45
C LEU A 245 7.02 16.02 -10.08
N ARG A 246 5.97 15.67 -9.33
CA ARG A 246 4.57 15.75 -9.80
C ARG A 246 4.12 17.21 -10.02
N ARG A 247 4.37 18.12 -9.08
CA ARG A 247 4.01 19.55 -9.20
C ARG A 247 4.77 20.29 -10.29
N SER A 248 6.08 20.05 -10.42
CA SER A 248 6.94 20.72 -11.41
C SER A 248 6.55 20.39 -12.85
N LEU A 249 5.97 19.21 -13.11
CA LEU A 249 5.51 18.82 -14.44
C LEU A 249 4.08 19.34 -14.74
N HIS A 250 3.22 19.42 -13.70
CA HIS A 250 1.90 20.04 -13.79
C HIS A 250 1.93 21.53 -14.15
N GLU A 251 2.93 22.29 -13.70
CA GLU A 251 3.09 23.70 -14.10
C GLU A 251 3.36 23.86 -15.61
N SER A 252 4.03 22.88 -16.23
CA SER A 252 4.29 22.90 -17.69
C SER A 252 3.05 22.51 -18.52
N GLU A 253 2.19 21.63 -17.99
CA GLU A 253 0.93 21.23 -18.65
C GLU A 253 -0.18 22.28 -18.48
N ALA A 254 -0.24 22.94 -17.32
CA ALA A 254 -1.17 24.05 -17.07
C ALA A 254 -0.92 25.25 -17.99
N GLN A 255 0.35 25.55 -18.31
CA GLN A 255 0.71 26.57 -19.30
C GLN A 255 0.29 26.19 -20.73
N SER A 256 0.21 24.90 -21.05
CA SER A 256 -0.26 24.42 -22.35
C SER A 256 -1.79 24.45 -22.51
N GLN A 257 -2.54 24.36 -21.40
CA GLN A 257 -4.01 24.40 -21.42
C GLN A 257 -4.62 25.81 -21.44
N HIS A 258 -3.88 26.86 -21.08
CA HIS A 258 -4.34 28.26 -21.15
C HIS A 258 -4.60 28.80 -22.57
N VAL A 259 -4.32 28.02 -23.62
CA VAL A 259 -4.58 28.40 -25.02
C VAL A 259 -5.96 27.94 -25.53
N ARG A 260 -6.74 27.14 -24.79
CA ARG A 260 -8.06 26.65 -25.25
C ARG A 260 -9.22 27.04 -24.31
N ARG A 261 -9.81 28.21 -24.63
CA ARG A 261 -11.14 28.77 -24.27
C ARG A 261 -12.22 27.71 -23.94
N ALA A 262 -13.03 27.82 -22.87
CA ALA A 262 -14.11 28.75 -22.50
C ALA A 262 -15.56 28.27 -22.86
N ALA A 263 -16.47 28.40 -21.86
CA ALA A 263 -17.97 28.41 -21.89
C ALA A 263 -18.73 27.07 -21.56
N PRO A 264 -20.03 27.10 -21.12
CA PRO A 264 -20.44 26.81 -19.74
C PRO A 264 -21.51 25.69 -19.55
N ALA A 265 -21.82 25.38 -18.26
CA ALA A 265 -22.66 24.27 -17.76
C ALA A 265 -24.19 24.53 -17.74
N PRO A 266 -25.00 23.47 -17.53
CA PRO A 266 -26.23 23.60 -16.73
C PRO A 266 -26.42 22.51 -15.65
N SER A 267 -27.40 22.79 -14.79
CA SER A 267 -27.69 22.23 -13.47
C SER A 267 -28.96 21.37 -13.42
N ARG A 268 -29.02 20.39 -12.49
CA ARG A 268 -30.07 20.25 -11.44
C ARG A 268 -30.01 18.90 -10.70
N SER A 269 -30.30 19.01 -9.41
CA SER A 269 -30.35 18.02 -8.33
C SER A 269 -31.53 17.04 -8.41
N HIS A 270 -31.32 15.79 -7.99
CA HIS A 270 -32.37 14.88 -7.52
C HIS A 270 -31.98 14.34 -6.12
N GLN A 271 -32.85 14.61 -5.15
CA GLN A 271 -32.76 14.09 -3.78
C GLN A 271 -33.20 12.63 -3.77
N ILE A 272 -32.28 11.72 -3.45
CA ILE A 272 -32.57 10.30 -3.25
C ILE A 272 -32.69 10.04 -1.74
N ASN A 273 -33.79 9.37 -1.38
CA ASN A 273 -34.19 9.05 -0.03
C ASN A 273 -33.19 8.08 0.64
N LYS A 274 -32.48 8.56 1.68
CA LYS A 274 -31.31 7.88 2.29
C LYS A 274 -31.66 6.56 2.98
N ASP A 275 -32.85 6.43 3.55
CA ASP A 275 -33.16 5.31 4.45
C ASP A 275 -33.41 3.99 3.72
N ARG A 276 -33.88 4.02 2.46
CA ARG A 276 -34.06 2.81 1.62
C ARG A 276 -32.76 2.28 1.00
N LEU A 277 -31.74 3.13 0.92
CA LEU A 277 -30.42 2.79 0.36
C LEU A 277 -29.59 1.97 1.34
N VAL A 278 -29.70 2.27 2.64
CA VAL A 278 -28.97 1.58 3.71
C VAL A 278 -29.38 0.11 3.81
N ASP A 279 -30.68 -0.20 3.82
CA ASP A 279 -31.17 -1.59 3.94
C ASP A 279 -30.82 -2.46 2.71
N GLY A 280 -30.87 -1.86 1.51
CA GLY A 280 -30.53 -2.54 0.25
C GLY A 280 -29.03 -2.81 0.13
N LEU A 281 -28.20 -1.86 0.54
CA LEU A 281 -26.75 -2.00 0.60
C LEU A 281 -26.34 -3.05 1.64
N ASP A 282 -26.93 -3.04 2.83
CA ASP A 282 -26.64 -4.04 3.87
C ASP A 282 -27.00 -5.47 3.45
N SER A 283 -28.05 -5.65 2.65
CA SER A 283 -28.41 -6.97 2.10
C SER A 283 -27.46 -7.40 0.98
N TYR A 284 -27.08 -6.48 0.10
CA TYR A 284 -26.12 -6.71 -0.98
C TYR A 284 -24.72 -7.05 -0.43
N PHE A 285 -24.23 -6.27 0.54
CA PHE A 285 -22.95 -6.48 1.20
C PHE A 285 -22.92 -7.79 2.00
N ARG A 286 -24.02 -8.19 2.65
CA ARG A 286 -24.11 -9.50 3.34
C ARG A 286 -23.98 -10.69 2.38
N LYS A 287 -24.57 -10.61 1.17
CA LYS A 287 -24.44 -11.67 0.15
C LYS A 287 -23.02 -11.78 -0.40
N LEU A 288 -22.33 -10.65 -0.61
CA LEU A 288 -20.95 -10.62 -1.10
C LEU A 288 -19.94 -11.04 -0.02
N ALA A 289 -20.16 -10.64 1.24
CA ALA A 289 -19.35 -11.06 2.38
C ALA A 289 -19.37 -12.59 2.59
N GLY A 290 -20.53 -13.23 2.30
CA GLY A 290 -20.63 -14.68 2.27
C GLY A 290 -19.69 -15.34 1.24
N ALA A 291 -19.59 -14.77 0.04
CA ALA A 291 -18.70 -15.30 -1.01
C ALA A 291 -17.21 -15.17 -0.68
N PHE A 292 -16.82 -14.09 0.03
CA PHE A 292 -15.45 -13.89 0.51
C PHE A 292 -15.08 -14.93 1.58
N ARG A 293 -15.95 -15.15 2.57
CA ARG A 293 -15.76 -16.18 3.61
C ARG A 293 -15.72 -17.58 3.00
N THR A 294 -16.68 -17.93 2.13
CA THR A 294 -16.70 -19.23 1.46
C THR A 294 -15.47 -19.45 0.58
N ARG A 295 -14.86 -18.41 -0.01
CA ARG A 295 -13.58 -18.54 -0.74
C ARG A 295 -12.39 -18.78 0.17
N ILE A 296 -12.34 -18.17 1.36
CA ILE A 296 -11.31 -18.45 2.36
C ILE A 296 -11.48 -19.87 2.92
N GLU A 297 -12.71 -20.26 3.28
CA GLU A 297 -13.03 -21.59 3.84
C GLU A 297 -12.89 -22.73 2.82
N ASN A 298 -13.30 -22.54 1.56
CA ASN A 298 -13.13 -23.54 0.50
C ASN A 298 -11.68 -23.68 0.06
N ALA A 299 -10.89 -22.59 0.09
CA ALA A 299 -9.45 -22.69 -0.07
C ALA A 299 -8.88 -23.59 1.03
N ASN A 300 -9.35 -23.50 2.29
CA ASN A 300 -8.89 -24.30 3.43
C ASN A 300 -9.31 -25.79 3.39
N SER A 301 -10.35 -26.15 2.64
CA SER A 301 -10.93 -27.51 2.62
C SER A 301 -10.43 -28.43 1.49
N SER A 302 -9.44 -27.97 0.69
CA SER A 302 -8.82 -28.73 -0.42
C SER A 302 -7.32 -28.94 -0.19
#